data_AF-F9PTF4-F1
#
_entry.id   AF-F9PTF4-F1
#
_cell.length_a   1.000
_cell.length_b   1.000
_cell.length_c   1.000
_cell.angle_alpha   90.00
_cell.angle_beta   90.00
_cell.angle_gamma   90.00
#
_symmetry.space_group_name_H-M   'P 1'
#
loop_
_entity.id
_entity.type
_entity.pdbx_description
1 polymer ?
#
loop_
_entity_poly.entity_id
_entity_poly.type
_entity_poly.pdbx_seq_one_letter_code
_entity_poly.pdbx_strand_id
1 'polypeptide(L)'
;MKNMFFLQNNSFETERYVFIGTRGWVSPKSSEFSEDTDRKIYNRELMRLKLSYDSVKNKEKEIICLFHYPPVEKDRTLNDFGLFVKEHNIKIVLYGHLHAYSLNNVVDEVVDGIEFHCISADYLKFIPRLIRR
;
A
#
# COMPACT_ATOMS: atom_id res chain seq x y z
N MET A 1 9.38 -15.72 -18.96
CA MET A 1 9.03 -15.12 -17.65
C MET A 1 9.49 -16.01 -16.48
N LYS A 2 10.80 -16.23 -16.27
CA LYS A 2 11.26 -17.06 -15.13
C LYS A 2 11.48 -16.27 -13.83
N ASN A 3 11.47 -14.93 -13.89
CA ASN A 3 11.80 -14.04 -12.76
C ASN A 3 10.70 -13.01 -12.46
N MET A 4 9.43 -13.34 -12.76
CA MET A 4 8.30 -12.46 -12.46
C MET A 4 7.35 -13.19 -11.51
N PHE A 5 7.09 -12.58 -10.37
CA PHE A 5 6.21 -13.10 -9.34
C PHE A 5 5.01 -12.17 -9.20
N PHE A 6 3.82 -12.74 -9.19
CA PHE A 6 2.60 -11.98 -8.99
C PHE A 6 2.24 -11.97 -7.52
N LEU A 7 2.03 -10.76 -7.00
CA LEU A 7 1.54 -10.54 -5.65
C LEU A 7 0.01 -10.48 -5.69
N GLN A 8 -0.64 -11.58 -5.33
CA GLN A 8 -2.09 -11.73 -5.32
C GLN A 8 -2.51 -12.74 -4.25
N ASN A 9 -3.06 -12.25 -3.14
CA ASN A 9 -3.50 -13.05 -1.99
C ASN A 9 -2.38 -13.95 -1.43
N ASN A 10 -1.13 -13.57 -1.66
CA ASN A 10 0.08 -14.26 -1.27
C ASN A 10 1.12 -13.21 -0.82
N SER A 11 2.30 -13.68 -0.44
CA SER A 11 3.44 -12.86 -0.07
C SER A 11 4.65 -13.32 -0.85
N PHE A 12 5.62 -12.43 -1.01
CA PHE A 12 6.90 -12.75 -1.63
C PHE A 12 8.02 -12.49 -0.65
N GLU A 13 8.71 -13.56 -0.26
CA GLU A 13 9.79 -13.50 0.72
C GLU A 13 11.16 -13.46 0.01
N THR A 14 12.00 -12.55 0.47
CA THR A 14 13.42 -12.45 0.11
C THR A 14 14.28 -12.80 1.32
N GLU A 15 15.60 -12.69 1.20
CA GLU A 15 16.52 -12.90 2.32
C GLU A 15 16.20 -11.96 3.51
N ARG A 16 15.93 -10.67 3.23
CA ARG A 16 15.76 -9.62 4.25
C ARG A 16 14.32 -9.16 4.46
N TYR A 17 13.55 -9.08 3.37
CA TYR A 17 12.23 -8.45 3.37
C TYR A 17 11.14 -9.44 2.96
N VAL A 18 9.93 -9.21 3.45
CA VAL A 18 8.73 -9.87 2.95
C VAL A 18 7.80 -8.82 2.33
N PHE A 19 7.39 -9.05 1.09
CA PHE A 19 6.45 -8.18 0.39
C PHE A 19 5.05 -8.75 0.51
N ILE A 20 4.13 -7.89 0.94
CA ILE A 20 2.68 -8.14 0.93
C ILE A 20 1.98 -7.01 0.21
N GLY A 21 0.71 -7.18 -0.14
CA GLY A 21 -0.02 -6.08 -0.74
C GLY A 21 -1.33 -6.47 -1.39
N THR A 22 -1.96 -5.45 -1.93
CA THR A 22 -3.21 -5.53 -2.68
C THR A 22 -3.28 -4.34 -3.61
N ARG A 23 -4.27 -4.27 -4.52
CA ARG A 23 -4.43 -3.03 -5.29
C ARG A 23 -4.85 -1.89 -4.36
N GLY A 24 -5.63 -2.21 -3.33
CA GLY A 24 -6.34 -1.22 -2.54
C GLY A 24 -7.51 -0.68 -3.37
N TRP A 25 -8.18 0.35 -2.85
CA TRP A 25 -9.30 0.96 -3.56
C TRP A 25 -9.48 2.42 -3.15
N VAL A 26 -10.32 3.14 -3.89
CA VAL A 26 -10.72 4.50 -3.54
C VAL A 26 -11.23 4.52 -2.10
N SER A 27 -10.76 5.49 -1.31
CA SER A 27 -11.19 5.64 0.08
C SER A 27 -12.66 6.04 0.16
N PRO A 28 -13.44 5.49 1.11
CA PRO A 28 -14.79 5.95 1.44
C PRO A 28 -14.89 7.43 1.81
N LYS A 29 -13.78 8.06 2.20
CA LYS A 29 -13.70 9.50 2.47
C LYS A 29 -13.55 10.35 1.21
N SER A 30 -13.24 9.73 0.07
CA SER A 30 -13.12 10.41 -1.21
C SER A 30 -14.50 10.80 -1.75
N SER A 31 -14.61 11.98 -2.33
CA SER A 31 -15.80 12.39 -3.09
C SER A 31 -16.03 11.54 -4.35
N GLU A 32 -15.02 10.80 -4.79
CA GLU A 32 -15.11 9.89 -5.94
C GLU A 32 -15.65 8.51 -5.56
N PHE A 33 -15.87 8.24 -4.27
CA PHE A 33 -16.36 6.94 -3.80
C PHE A 33 -17.88 6.83 -3.97
N SER A 34 -18.31 5.83 -4.74
CA SER A 34 -19.71 5.45 -4.89
C SER A 34 -20.04 4.28 -3.98
N GLU A 35 -20.85 4.50 -2.93
CA GLU A 35 -21.22 3.43 -1.99
C GLU A 35 -21.80 2.19 -2.67
N ASP A 36 -22.66 2.35 -3.68
CA ASP A 36 -23.33 1.25 -4.38
C ASP A 36 -22.35 0.35 -5.17
N THR A 37 -21.24 0.91 -5.66
CA THR A 37 -20.33 0.20 -6.58
C THR A 37 -18.98 -0.12 -5.94
N ASP A 38 -18.46 0.78 -5.11
CA ASP A 38 -17.11 0.71 -4.57
C ASP A 38 -17.04 -0.05 -3.25
N ARG A 39 -18.07 0.01 -2.40
CA ARG A 39 -18.06 -0.62 -1.06
C ARG A 39 -17.71 -2.11 -1.13
N LYS A 40 -18.32 -2.83 -2.06
CA LYS A 40 -18.07 -4.26 -2.26
C LYS A 40 -16.63 -4.53 -2.73
N ILE A 41 -16.07 -3.67 -3.57
CA ILE A 41 -14.70 -3.81 -4.09
C ILE A 41 -13.69 -3.48 -3.00
N TYR A 42 -13.89 -2.38 -2.29
CA TYR A 42 -13.08 -1.94 -1.16
C TYR A 42 -12.95 -3.04 -0.09
N ASN A 43 -14.09 -3.59 0.37
CA ASN A 43 -14.09 -4.67 1.37
C ASN A 43 -13.39 -5.93 0.86
N ARG A 44 -13.50 -6.23 -0.43
CA ARG A 44 -12.79 -7.36 -1.05
C ARG A 44 -11.28 -7.11 -1.08
N GLU A 45 -10.83 -5.89 -1.39
CA GLU A 45 -9.40 -5.56 -1.38
C GLU A 45 -8.81 -5.61 0.03
N LEU A 46 -9.56 -5.22 1.07
CA LEU A 46 -9.17 -5.41 2.47
C LEU A 46 -8.99 -6.89 2.83
N MET A 47 -9.94 -7.73 2.41
CA MET A 47 -9.81 -9.18 2.60
C MET A 47 -8.57 -9.74 1.88
N ARG A 48 -8.25 -9.23 0.69
CA ARG A 48 -7.05 -9.65 -0.05
C ARG A 48 -5.76 -9.22 0.64
N LEU A 49 -5.73 -8.02 1.23
CA LEU A 49 -4.61 -7.59 2.06
C LEU A 49 -4.41 -8.54 3.24
N LYS A 50 -5.50 -8.90 3.93
CA LYS A 50 -5.46 -9.88 5.01
C LYS A 50 -4.92 -11.23 4.54
N LEU A 51 -5.41 -11.77 3.42
CA LEU A 51 -4.89 -13.02 2.85
C LEU A 51 -3.41 -12.94 2.46
N SER A 52 -2.97 -11.80 1.92
CA SER A 52 -1.56 -11.54 1.61
C SER A 52 -0.70 -11.57 2.88
N TYR A 53 -1.13 -10.90 3.95
CA TYR A 53 -0.46 -10.93 5.26
C TYR A 53 -0.46 -12.32 5.91
N ASP A 54 -1.59 -13.04 5.86
CA ASP A 54 -1.72 -14.37 6.45
C ASP A 54 -0.84 -15.42 5.75
N SER A 55 -0.47 -15.18 4.49
CA SER A 55 0.45 -16.05 3.75
C SER A 55 1.93 -15.91 4.17
N VAL A 56 2.27 -14.91 4.97
CA VAL A 56 3.65 -14.67 5.43
C VAL A 56 4.07 -15.76 6.41
N LYS A 57 5.15 -16.47 6.09
CA LYS A 57 5.67 -17.57 6.92
C LYS A 57 6.49 -17.09 8.11
N ASN A 58 7.27 -16.02 7.92
CA ASN A 58 8.11 -15.43 8.96
C ASN A 58 7.75 -13.94 9.13
N LYS A 59 6.95 -13.65 10.16
CA LYS A 59 6.50 -12.29 10.48
C LYS A 59 7.53 -11.45 11.25
N GLU A 60 8.66 -12.06 11.67
CA GLU A 60 9.77 -11.35 12.29
C GLU A 60 10.65 -10.62 11.25
N LYS A 61 10.57 -11.01 9.97
CA LYS A 61 11.21 -10.27 8.88
C LYS A 61 10.51 -8.93 8.67
N GLU A 62 11.27 -7.94 8.20
CA GLU A 62 10.71 -6.64 7.89
C GLU A 62 9.74 -6.75 6.72
N ILE A 63 8.46 -6.44 6.99
CA ILE A 63 7.38 -6.50 6.00
C ILE A 63 7.29 -5.14 5.30
N ILE A 64 7.23 -5.17 3.97
CA ILE A 64 6.96 -4.00 3.12
C ILE A 64 5.60 -4.21 2.47
N CYS A 65 4.67 -3.29 2.73
CA CYS A 65 3.30 -3.37 2.18
C CYS A 65 3.18 -2.52 0.91
N LEU A 66 2.67 -3.12 -0.16
CA LEU A 66 2.54 -2.50 -1.47
C LEU A 66 1.06 -2.23 -1.79
N PHE A 67 0.79 -1.02 -2.26
CA PHE A 67 -0.54 -0.62 -2.74
C PHE A 67 -0.46 0.09 -4.09
N HIS A 68 -1.55 0.02 -4.87
CA HIS A 68 -1.75 0.98 -5.93
C HIS A 68 -2.40 2.25 -5.37
N TYR A 69 -3.56 2.13 -4.73
CA TYR A 69 -4.27 3.25 -4.10
C TYR A 69 -3.65 3.63 -2.74
N PRO A 70 -3.59 4.92 -2.38
CA PRO A 70 -3.01 5.35 -1.11
C PRO A 70 -3.77 4.77 0.11
N PRO A 71 -3.09 4.14 1.07
CA PRO A 71 -3.68 3.73 2.35
C PRO A 71 -3.70 4.87 3.40
N VAL A 72 -3.41 6.11 2.98
CA VAL A 72 -3.36 7.31 3.80
C VAL A 72 -4.07 8.45 3.07
N GLU A 73 -4.81 9.24 3.83
CA GLU A 73 -5.57 10.38 3.33
C GLU A 73 -4.71 11.63 3.19
N LYS A 74 -5.18 12.59 2.40
CA LYS A 74 -4.51 13.89 2.22
C LYS A 74 -4.34 14.69 3.52
N ASP A 75 -5.16 14.43 4.54
CA ASP A 75 -5.09 15.06 5.86
C ASP A 75 -4.21 14.28 6.85
N ARG A 76 -3.47 13.28 6.36
CA ARG A 76 -2.59 12.39 7.14
C ARG A 76 -3.35 11.51 8.14
N THR A 77 -4.65 11.30 7.92
CA THR A 77 -5.38 10.23 8.59
C THR A 77 -5.25 8.92 7.83
N LEU A 78 -5.27 7.79 8.54
CA LEU A 78 -5.26 6.48 7.91
C LEU A 78 -6.68 6.09 7.46
N ASN A 79 -6.78 5.39 6.33
CA ASN A 79 -7.98 4.63 5.98
C ASN A 79 -7.88 3.19 6.49
N ASP A 80 -8.85 2.33 6.19
CA ASP A 80 -8.87 0.97 6.73
C ASP A 80 -7.66 0.13 6.31
N PHE A 81 -7.06 0.41 5.14
CA PHE A 81 -5.81 -0.23 4.72
C PHE A 81 -4.63 0.25 5.57
N GLY A 82 -4.53 1.57 5.82
CA GLY A 82 -3.49 2.14 6.68
C GLY A 82 -3.63 1.70 8.14
N LEU A 83 -4.87 1.60 8.64
CA LEU A 83 -5.17 1.07 9.96
C LEU A 83 -4.76 -0.40 10.07
N PHE A 84 -5.05 -1.23 9.06
CA PHE A 84 -4.57 -2.62 9.01
C PHE A 84 -3.04 -2.69 9.11
N VAL A 85 -2.32 -1.85 8.35
CA VAL A 85 -0.85 -1.79 8.38
C VAL A 85 -0.36 -1.43 9.79
N LYS A 86 -0.98 -0.43 10.42
CA LYS A 86 -0.67 0.02 11.79
C LYS A 86 -0.91 -1.09 12.82
N GLU A 87 -2.06 -1.74 12.78
CA GLU A 87 -2.46 -2.82 13.70
C GLU A 87 -1.51 -4.01 13.65
N HIS A 88 -0.93 -4.31 12.48
CA HIS A 88 0.04 -5.39 12.29
C HIS A 88 1.49 -4.92 12.48
N ASN A 89 1.71 -3.71 12.99
CA ASN A 89 3.01 -3.12 13.27
C ASN A 89 3.96 -3.07 12.06
N ILE A 90 3.40 -3.00 10.85
CA ILE A 90 4.16 -2.86 9.61
C ILE A 90 4.61 -1.41 9.48
N LYS A 91 5.90 -1.19 9.16
CA LYS A 91 6.51 0.14 9.21
C LYS A 91 6.75 0.78 7.85
N ILE A 92 6.69 0.02 6.76
CA ILE A 92 7.03 0.52 5.42
C ILE A 92 5.87 0.26 4.47
N VAL A 93 5.41 1.33 3.83
CA VAL A 93 4.36 1.30 2.82
C VAL A 93 4.85 1.97 1.54
N LEU A 94 4.73 1.26 0.42
CA LEU A 94 4.92 1.83 -0.91
C LEU A 94 3.57 1.92 -1.61
N TYR A 95 3.26 3.08 -2.17
CA TYR A 95 2.00 3.28 -2.91
C TYR A 95 2.19 4.18 -4.14
N GLY A 96 1.22 4.19 -5.05
CA GLY A 96 1.25 5.02 -6.27
C GLY A 96 -0.07 5.75 -6.52
N HIS A 97 -0.61 5.60 -7.74
CA HIS A 97 -1.91 6.10 -8.20
C HIS A 97 -2.04 7.63 -8.36
N LEU A 98 -1.39 8.43 -7.53
CA LEU A 98 -1.45 9.89 -7.64
C LEU A 98 -0.65 10.36 -8.87
N HIS A 99 -1.31 11.14 -9.74
CA HIS A 99 -0.76 11.71 -10.96
C HIS A 99 -1.20 13.15 -11.18
N ALA A 100 -0.43 13.91 -11.98
CA ALA A 100 -0.76 15.29 -12.38
C ALA A 100 -1.16 16.19 -11.17
N TYR A 101 -2.37 16.78 -11.18
CA TYR A 101 -2.83 17.66 -10.11
C TYR A 101 -2.93 16.97 -8.74
N SER A 102 -3.13 15.65 -8.71
CA SER A 102 -3.22 14.88 -7.47
C SER A 102 -1.88 14.72 -6.76
N LEU A 103 -0.77 15.10 -7.39
CA LEU A 103 0.56 15.12 -6.76
C LEU A 103 0.65 16.08 -5.56
N ASN A 104 -0.21 17.11 -5.50
CA ASN A 104 -0.28 18.02 -4.35
C ASN A 104 -0.77 17.34 -3.06
N ASN A 105 -1.39 16.16 -3.18
CA ASN A 105 -1.93 15.38 -2.06
C ASN A 105 -1.02 14.21 -1.65
N VAL A 106 0.20 14.15 -2.18
CA VAL A 106 1.16 13.09 -1.82
C VAL A 106 1.51 13.16 -0.32
N VAL A 107 1.54 11.98 0.29
CA VAL A 107 2.05 11.73 1.63
C VAL A 107 3.30 10.85 1.48
N ASP A 108 4.46 11.49 1.53
CA ASP A 108 5.76 10.83 1.43
C ASP A 108 6.60 11.18 2.66
N GLU A 109 6.09 10.74 3.81
CA GLU A 109 6.56 11.09 5.14
C GLU A 109 6.16 9.99 6.15
N VAL A 110 6.52 10.19 7.42
CA VAL A 110 6.10 9.30 8.51
C VAL A 110 4.75 9.77 9.05
N VAL A 111 3.75 8.90 9.02
CA VAL A 111 2.43 9.13 9.62
C VAL A 111 2.12 7.97 10.56
N ASP A 112 1.76 8.27 11.81
CA ASP A 112 1.44 7.25 12.82
C ASP A 112 2.53 6.17 13.02
N GLY A 113 3.79 6.54 12.79
CA GLY A 113 4.94 5.64 12.90
C GLY A 113 5.11 4.68 11.72
N ILE A 114 4.44 4.94 10.58
CA ILE A 114 4.58 4.23 9.31
C ILE A 114 5.26 5.15 8.31
N GLU A 115 6.32 4.67 7.66
CA GLU A 115 6.99 5.33 6.55
C GLU A 115 6.20 5.11 5.26
N PHE A 116 5.52 6.15 4.79
CA PHE A 116 4.84 6.14 3.49
C PHE A 116 5.77 6.64 2.41
N HIS A 117 5.83 5.92 1.30
CA HIS A 117 6.57 6.32 0.11
C HIS A 117 5.66 6.30 -1.11
N CYS A 118 5.44 7.47 -1.71
CA CYS A 118 4.85 7.56 -3.04
C CYS A 118 5.89 7.20 -4.09
N ILE A 119 5.60 6.18 -4.89
CA ILE A 119 6.45 5.67 -5.97
C ILE A 119 5.84 5.86 -7.36
N SER A 120 4.84 6.74 -7.50
CA SER A 120 4.34 7.16 -8.81
C SER A 120 5.50 7.69 -9.67
N ALA A 121 5.60 7.21 -10.92
CA ALA A 121 6.76 7.51 -11.76
C ALA A 121 6.89 9.01 -12.08
N ASP A 122 5.78 9.70 -12.32
CA ASP A 122 5.75 11.15 -12.55
C ASP A 122 6.15 11.93 -11.30
N TYR A 123 5.70 11.52 -10.12
CA TYR A 123 6.16 12.08 -8.83
C TYR A 123 7.69 11.95 -8.68
N LEU A 124 8.24 10.78 -9.00
CA LEU A 124 9.67 10.50 -8.93
C LEU A 124 10.46 11.03 -10.13
N LYS A 125 9.83 11.76 -11.06
CA LYS A 125 10.46 12.23 -12.31
C LYS A 125 11.14 11.10 -13.10
N PHE A 126 10.55 9.91 -13.05
CA PHE A 126 11.04 8.69 -13.67
C PHE A 126 12.45 8.25 -13.21
N ILE A 127 12.84 8.64 -11.99
CA ILE A 127 14.10 8.23 -11.36
C ILE A 127 13.81 7.20 -10.26
N PRO A 128 14.42 6.00 -10.30
CA PRO A 128 14.26 5.01 -9.23
C PRO A 128 14.66 5.57 -7.86
N ARG A 129 13.86 5.28 -6.84
CA ARG A 129 14.14 5.65 -5.45
C ARG A 129 14.67 4.46 -4.67
N LEU A 130 15.75 4.68 -3.93
CA LEU A 130 16.24 3.73 -2.93
C LEU A 130 15.34 3.80 -1.69
N ILE A 131 14.73 2.67 -1.30
CA ILE A 131 13.87 2.56 -0.11
C ILE A 131 14.64 1.98 1.09
N ARG A 132 15.36 0.87 0.86
CA ARG A 132 16.20 0.16 1.84
C ARG A 132 17.43 -0.45 1.15
N ARG A 133 18.46 -0.82 1.93
CA ARG A 133 19.73 -1.42 1.46
C ARG A 133 19.88 -2.90 1.84
#